data_AF-A0A6N4DKJ4-F1
#
_entry.id   AF-A0A6N4DKJ4-F1
#
_cell.length_a   1.000
_cell.length_b   1.000
_cell.length_c   1.000
_cell.angle_alpha   90.00
_cell.angle_beta   90.00
_cell.angle_gamma   90.00
#
_symmetry.space_group_name_H-M   'P 1'
#
loop_
_entity.id
_entity.type
_entity.pdbx_description
1 polymer ?
#
loop_
_entity_poly.entity_id
_entity_poly.type
_entity_poly.pdbx_seq_one_letter_code
_entity_poly.pdbx_strand_id
1 'polypeptide(L)' 'MFDVGFFELLLLGLVALLVVGPERLPKLAYTAGKWLGKGRSMINSVKL' A
#
# COMPACT_ATOMS: atom_id res chain seq x y z
N MET A 1 20.20 3.53 -2.80
CA MET A 1 19.97 3.55 -4.26
C MET A 1 18.71 2.74 -4.55
N PHE A 2 17.55 3.36 -4.28
CA PHE A 2 16.26 2.92 -4.82
C PHE A 2 16.01 3.88 -5.98
N ASP A 3 16.64 3.63 -7.13
CA ASP A 3 16.34 4.34 -8.37
C ASP A 3 15.04 3.78 -8.94
N VAL A 4 13.94 3.84 -8.19
CA VAL A 4 12.65 3.39 -8.70
C VAL A 4 12.17 4.38 -9.73
N GLY A 5 12.49 4.11 -10.99
CA GLY A 5 12.02 4.86 -12.13
C GLY A 5 10.51 4.67 -12.33
N PHE A 6 9.92 5.57 -13.13
CA PHE A 6 8.52 5.47 -13.53
C PHE A 6 8.16 4.08 -14.10
N PHE A 7 9.07 3.49 -14.89
CA PHE A 7 8.90 2.16 -15.46
C PHE A 7 8.89 1.03 -14.42
N GLU A 8 9.71 1.12 -13.37
CA GLU A 8 9.73 0.10 -12.31
C GLU A 8 8.47 0.15 -11.47
N LEU A 9 7.95 1.36 -11.16
CA LEU A 9 6.64 1.51 -10.52
C LEU A 9 5.52 0.89 -11.36
N LEU A 10 5.55 1.12 -12.67
CA LEU A 10 4.55 0.56 -13.59
C LEU A 10 4.64 -0.96 -13.64
N LEU A 11 5.85 -1.53 -13.71
CA LEU A 11 6.06 -2.97 -13.68
C LEU A 11 5.59 -3.59 -12.35
N LEU A 12 5.94 -2.98 -11.22
CA LEU A 12 5.46 -3.40 -9.90
C LEU A 12 3.93 -3.36 -9.81
N GLY A 13 3.32 -2.30 -10.33
CA GLY A 13 1.86 -2.18 -10.42
C GLY A 13 1.25 -3.30 -11.28
N LEU A 14 1.86 -3.60 -12.42
CA LEU A 14 1.40 -4.69 -13.30
C LEU A 14 1.51 -6.06 -12.61
N VAL A 15 2.64 -6.34 -11.98
CA VAL A 15 2.87 -7.59 -11.24
C VAL A 15 1.88 -7.72 -10.09
N ALA A 16 1.67 -6.64 -9.33
CA ALA A 16 0.67 -6.62 -8.26
C ALA A 16 -0.74 -6.90 -8.80
N LEU A 17 -1.11 -6.30 -9.94
CA LEU A 17 -2.39 -6.57 -10.60
C LEU A 17 -2.53 -8.03 -11.04
N LEU A 18 -1.47 -8.63 -11.59
CA LEU A 18 -1.51 -10.02 -12.06
C LEU A 18 -1.61 -11.02 -10.90
N VAL A 19 -0.84 -10.81 -9.84
CA VAL A 19 -0.77 -11.75 -8.70
C VAL A 19 -2.01 -11.67 -7.83
N VAL A 20 -2.47 -10.45 -7.53
CA VAL A 20 -3.60 -10.23 -6.61
C VAL A 20 -4.93 -10.19 -7.36
N GLY A 21 -4.92 -9.71 -8.60
CA GLY A 21 -6.11 -9.43 -9.40
C GLY A 21 -6.64 -8.00 -9.18
N PRO A 22 -7.17 -7.36 -10.24
CA PRO A 22 -7.64 -5.98 -10.18
C PRO A 22 -8.87 -5.79 -9.28
N GLU A 23 -9.73 -6.81 -9.08
CA GLU A 23 -10.88 -6.66 -8.17
C GLU A 23 -10.50 -6.78 -6.69
N ARG A 24 -9.38 -7.45 -6.37
CA ARG A 24 -8.95 -7.73 -5.00
C ARG A 24 -7.97 -6.69 -4.47
N LEU A 25 -7.17 -6.08 -5.34
CA LEU A 25 -6.21 -5.01 -5.00
C LEU A 25 -6.85 -3.82 -4.25
N PRO A 26 -7.98 -3.23 -4.71
CA PRO A 26 -8.61 -2.10 -4.03
C PRO A 26 -9.08 -2.48 -2.62
N LYS A 27 -9.60 -3.70 -2.47
CA LYS A 27 -10.06 -4.22 -1.18
C LYS A 27 -8.89 -4.39 -0.20
N LEU A 28 -7.77 -4.93 -0.68
CA LEU A 28 -6.54 -5.05 0.13
C LEU A 28 -5.95 -3.68 0.48
N ALA A 29 -5.88 -2.75 -0.47
CA ALA A 29 -5.41 -1.40 -0.22
C ALA A 29 -6.27 -0.67 0.82
N TYR A 30 -7.60 -0.82 0.74
CA TYR A 30 -8.52 -0.27 1.73
C TYR A 30 -8.31 -0.86 3.13
N THR A 31 -8.20 -2.19 3.23
CA THR A 31 -7.94 -2.85 4.51
C THR A 31 -6.57 -2.45 5.07
N ALA A 32 -5.51 -2.51 4.28
CA ALA A 32 -4.17 -2.12 4.71
C ALA A 32 -4.14 -0.64 5.15
N GLY A 33 -4.76 0.26 4.38
CA GLY A 33 -4.88 1.68 4.72
C GLY A 33 -5.63 1.91 6.04
N LYS A 34 -6.72 1.17 6.28
CA LYS A 34 -7.47 1.25 7.56
C LYS A 34 -6.64 0.80 8.75
N TRP A 35 -5.83 -0.26 8.59
CA TRP A 35 -4.94 -0.74 9.64
C TRP A 35 -3.77 0.22 9.91
N LEU A 36 -3.15 0.74 8.85
CA LEU A 36 -2.09 1.75 8.95
C LEU A 36 -2.62 3.05 9.60
N GLY A 37 -3.82 3.50 9.23
CA GLY A 37 -4.46 4.67 9.83
C GLY A 37 -4.74 4.49 11.32
N LYS A 38 -5.24 3.31 11.73
CA LYS A 38 -5.41 2.98 13.15
C LYS A 38 -4.09 2.96 13.91
N GLY A 39 -3.06 2.30 13.37
CA GLY A 39 -1.73 2.27 13.98
C GLY A 39 -1.13 3.66 14.12
N ARG A 40 -1.26 4.51 13.08
CA ARG A 40 -0.80 5.90 13.13
C ARG A 40 -1.58 6.74 14.14
N SER A 41 -2.89 6.58 14.23
CA SER A 41 -3.72 7.25 15.24
C SER A 41 -3.32 6.85 16.66
N MET A 42 -3.03 5.56 16.89
CA MET A 42 -2.57 5.06 18.17
C MET A 42 -1.17 5.58 18.56
N ILE A 43 -0.24 5.65 17.60
CA ILE A 43 1.09 6.25 17.85
C ILE A 43 0.94 7.75 18.17
N ASN A 44 0.06 8.45 17.47
CA ASN A 44 -0.20 9.87 17.71
C ASN A 44 -0.93 10.12 19.03
N SER A 45 -1.78 9.21 19.51
CA SER A 45 -2.46 9.35 20.81
C SER A 45 -1.53 9.10 22.01
N VAL A 46 -0.42 8.39 21.81
CA VAL A 46 0.58 8.08 22.85
C VAL A 46 1.68 9.14 22.93
N LYS A 47 1.88 9.95 21.89
CA LYS A 47 2.71 11.16 21.96
C LYS A 47 1.97 12.26 22.73
N LEU A 48 1.93 12.14 24.05
CA LEU A 48 1.76 13.22 25.03
C LEU A 48 3.09 13.95 25.20
#